data_AF-A0A2D4K4Q1-F1
#
_entry.id   AF-A0A2D4K4Q1-F1
#
_cell.length_a   1.000
_cell.length_b   1.000
_cell.length_c   1.000
_cell.angle_alpha   90.00
_cell.angle_beta   90.00
_cell.angle_gamma   90.00
#
_symmetry.space_group_name_H-M   'P 1'
#
loop_
_entity.id
_entity.type
_entity.pdbx_description
1 polymer ?
#
loop_
_entity_poly.entity_id
_entity_poly.type
_entity_poly.pdbx_seq_one_letter_code
_entity_poly.pdbx_strand_id
1 'polypeptide(L)'
;GVEDLLQKHALVEADIAIQAERVRGVNASAQKFATDGEGYKPCDPQVIRDRVAHMEFCYQELCQLSALRRARLEESRRLWKFFWEMAEEEGWIREKEQILSSDDYGKDLTSIVRLLSKHKA
;
A
#
# COMPACT_ATOMS: atom_id res chain seq x y z
N GLY A 1 0.44 -8.51 -8.38
CA GLY A 1 1.63 -7.69 -8.08
C GLY A 1 1.36 -6.79 -6.91
N VAL A 2 2.37 -6.08 -6.38
CA VAL A 2 2.20 -5.19 -5.21
C VAL A 2 1.17 -4.09 -5.44
N GLU A 3 1.03 -3.58 -6.67
CA GLU A 3 -0.03 -2.63 -7.05
C GLU A 3 -1.45 -3.21 -6.92
N ASP A 4 -1.67 -4.43 -7.42
CA ASP A 4 -2.97 -5.12 -7.29
C ASP A 4 -3.31 -5.39 -5.81
N LEU A 5 -2.30 -5.72 -4.99
CA LEU A 5 -2.48 -5.89 -3.55
C LEU A 5 -2.85 -4.58 -2.86
N LEU A 6 -2.24 -3.46 -3.26
CA LEU A 6 -2.58 -2.12 -2.75
C LEU A 6 -4.00 -1.72 -3.16
N GLN A 7 -4.41 -1.98 -4.41
CA GLN A 7 -5.77 -1.69 -4.88
C GLN A 7 -6.82 -2.49 -4.11
N LYS A 8 -6.59 -3.80 -3.92
CA LYS A 8 -7.47 -4.65 -3.10
C LYS A 8 -7.51 -4.19 -1.65
N HIS A 9 -6.37 -3.79 -1.08
CA HIS A 9 -6.31 -3.29 0.28
C HIS A 9 -7.07 -1.97 0.45
N ALA A 10 -7.07 -1.09 -0.56
CA ALA A 10 -7.86 0.14 -0.54
C ALA A 10 -9.38 -0.13 -0.47
N LEU A 11 -9.87 -1.21 -1.09
CA LEU A 11 -11.27 -1.63 -0.95
C LEU A 11 -11.57 -2.10 0.47
N VAL A 12 -10.66 -2.88 1.07
CA VAL A 12 -10.80 -3.31 2.47
C VAL A 12 -10.79 -2.11 3.43
N GLU A 13 -9.95 -1.11 3.18
CA GLU A 13 -9.93 0.14 3.95
C GLU A 13 -11.26 0.91 3.85
N ALA A 14 -11.87 0.95 2.66
CA ALA A 14 -13.19 1.53 2.47
C ALA A 14 -14.28 0.75 3.22
N ASP A 15 -14.24 -0.58 3.18
CA ASP A 15 -15.19 -1.44 3.91
C ASP A 15 -15.06 -1.25 5.43
N ILE A 16 -13.83 -1.13 5.94
CA ILE A 16 -13.58 -0.82 7.37
C ILE A 16 -14.16 0.55 7.73
N ALA A 17 -14.02 1.56 6.87
CA ALA A 17 -14.59 2.87 7.09
C ALA A 17 -16.13 2.86 7.12
N ILE A 18 -16.78 2.05 6.27
CA ILE A 18 -18.24 1.83 6.30
C ILE A 18 -18.63 1.15 7.62
N GLN A 19 -17.86 0.16 8.06
CA GLN A 19 -18.11 -0.54 9.31
C GLN A 19 -18.01 0.39 10.53
N ALA A 20 -17.23 1.47 10.47
CA ALA A 20 -17.13 2.49 11.51
C ALA A 20 -18.49 3.11 11.86
N GLU A 21 -19.31 3.43 10.86
CA GLU A 21 -20.66 3.99 11.08
C GLU A 21 -21.59 2.96 11.72
N ARG A 22 -21.46 1.69 11.32
CA ARG A 22 -22.24 0.60 11.92
C ARG A 22 -21.88 0.40 13.39
N VAL A 23 -20.59 0.44 13.72
CA VAL A 23 -20.10 0.36 15.11
C VAL A 23 -20.63 1.56 15.92
N ARG A 24 -20.55 2.78 15.39
CA ARG A 24 -21.12 3.97 16.03
C ARG A 24 -22.62 3.84 16.27
N GLY A 25 -23.39 3.39 15.29
CA GLY A 25 -24.84 3.21 15.41
C GLY A 25 -25.23 2.16 16.45
N VAL A 26 -24.49 1.06 16.50
CA VAL A 26 -24.66 0.02 17.54
C VAL A 26 -24.31 0.56 18.92
N ASN A 27 -23.18 1.28 19.05
CA ASN A 27 -22.76 1.88 20.32
C ASN A 27 -23.79 2.91 20.82
N ALA A 28 -24.30 3.79 19.94
CA ALA A 28 -25.34 4.76 20.29
C ALA A 28 -26.65 4.09 20.72
N SER A 29 -27.01 2.96 20.11
CA SER A 29 -28.19 2.18 20.48
C SER A 29 -28.00 1.46 21.82
N ALA A 30 -26.83 0.85 22.02
CA ALA A 30 -26.46 0.17 23.26
C ALA A 30 -26.41 1.13 24.45
N GLN A 31 -25.97 2.36 24.24
CA GLN A 31 -25.86 3.36 25.29
C GLN A 31 -27.22 3.74 25.91
N LYS A 32 -28.31 3.65 25.15
CA LYS A 32 -29.69 3.85 25.64
C LYS A 32 -30.10 2.81 26.69
N PHE A 33 -29.55 1.60 26.59
CA PHE A 33 -29.80 0.51 27.53
C PHE A 33 -28.78 0.44 28.66
N ALA A 34 -27.66 1.16 28.53
CA ALA A 34 -26.62 1.25 29.56
C ALA A 34 -26.86 2.36 30.60
N THR A 35 -27.79 3.28 30.33
CA THR A 35 -28.24 4.32 31.27
C THR A 35 -29.26 3.79 32.27
N ASP A 36 -29.11 4.16 33.53
CA ASP A 36 -30.06 3.85 34.61
C ASP A 36 -31.32 4.73 34.53
N GLY A 37 -32.13 4.52 33.49
CA GLY A 37 -33.47 5.06 33.37
C GLY A 37 -34.55 4.09 33.85
N GLU A 38 -35.72 4.62 34.21
CA GLU A 38 -36.94 3.83 34.38
C GLU A 38 -37.44 3.38 33.00
N GLY A 39 -37.15 2.12 32.64
CA GLY A 39 -37.47 1.57 31.33
C GLY A 39 -37.07 0.11 31.19
N TYR A 40 -37.30 -0.47 30.01
CA TYR A 40 -36.96 -1.85 29.71
C TYR A 40 -35.44 -2.07 29.78
N LYS A 41 -35.00 -2.98 30.68
CA LYS A 41 -33.60 -3.41 30.82
C LYS A 41 -33.45 -4.84 30.30
N PRO A 42 -32.82 -5.04 29.13
CA PRO A 42 -32.63 -6.37 28.56
C PRO A 42 -31.67 -7.24 29.40
N CYS A 43 -30.66 -6.63 30.01
CA CYS A 43 -29.65 -7.27 30.86
C CYS A 43 -28.98 -6.22 31.77
N ASP A 44 -28.03 -6.66 32.60
CA ASP A 44 -27.21 -5.78 33.43
C ASP A 44 -26.49 -4.73 32.54
N PRO A 45 -26.67 -3.42 32.82
CA PRO A 45 -25.96 -2.34 32.14
C PRO A 45 -24.45 -2.53 32.03
N GLN A 46 -23.81 -3.21 33.00
CA GLN A 46 -22.38 -3.50 32.95
C GLN A 46 -22.01 -4.42 31.78
N VAL A 47 -22.83 -5.44 31.49
CA VAL A 47 -22.61 -6.36 30.36
C VAL A 47 -22.68 -5.60 29.02
N ILE A 48 -23.57 -4.62 28.93
CA ILE A 48 -23.70 -3.77 27.73
C ILE A 48 -22.46 -2.88 27.59
N ARG A 49 -22.00 -2.25 28.66
CA ARG A 49 -20.77 -1.44 28.67
C ARG A 49 -19.55 -2.26 28.26
N ASP A 50 -19.38 -3.45 28.81
CA ASP A 50 -18.25 -4.32 28.51
C ASP A 50 -18.25 -4.75 27.03
N ARG A 51 -19.42 -5.07 26.47
CA ARG A 51 -19.56 -5.42 25.04
C ARG A 51 -19.27 -4.24 24.12
N VAL A 52 -19.74 -3.04 24.46
CA VAL A 52 -19.45 -1.81 23.71
C VAL A 52 -17.96 -1.50 23.74
N ALA A 53 -17.33 -1.57 24.91
CA ALA A 53 -15.89 -1.36 25.07
C ALA A 53 -15.07 -2.39 24.27
N HIS A 54 -15.46 -3.66 24.30
CA HIS A 54 -14.82 -4.71 23.52
C HIS A 54 -14.98 -4.48 22.01
N MET A 55 -16.17 -4.09 21.56
CA MET A 55 -16.43 -3.81 20.14
C MET A 55 -15.60 -2.62 19.63
N GLU A 56 -15.46 -1.57 20.44
CA GLU A 56 -14.60 -0.42 20.14
C GLU A 56 -13.12 -0.84 20.09
N PHE A 57 -12.66 -1.64 21.05
CA PHE A 57 -11.30 -2.17 21.07
C PHE A 57 -10.98 -2.98 19.80
N CYS A 58 -11.85 -3.93 19.43
CA CYS A 58 -11.65 -4.74 18.23
C CYS A 58 -11.65 -3.89 16.95
N TYR A 59 -12.49 -2.84 16.89
CA TYR A 59 -12.49 -1.92 15.76
C TYR A 59 -11.18 -1.13 15.67
N GLN A 60 -10.67 -0.62 16.78
CA GLN A 60 -9.39 0.10 16.83
C GLN A 60 -8.21 -0.81 16.44
N GLU A 61 -8.19 -2.04 16.95
CA GLU A 61 -7.19 -3.04 16.58
C GLU A 61 -7.24 -3.34 15.06
N LEU A 62 -8.43 -3.51 14.49
CA LEU A 62 -8.62 -3.71 13.06
C LEU A 62 -8.08 -2.52 12.24
N CYS A 63 -8.34 -1.29 12.67
CA CYS A 63 -7.80 -0.09 12.02
C CYS A 63 -6.27 -0.07 12.06
N GLN A 64 -5.66 -0.41 13.20
CA GLN A 64 -4.20 -0.47 13.34
C GLN A 64 -3.59 -1.54 12.43
N LEU A 65 -4.16 -2.74 12.39
CA LEU A 65 -3.72 -3.82 11.52
C LEU A 65 -3.84 -3.44 10.04
N SER A 66 -4.92 -2.76 9.65
CA SER A 66 -5.09 -2.26 8.29
C SER A 66 -4.01 -1.25 7.91
N ALA A 67 -3.74 -0.28 8.79
CA ALA A 67 -2.70 0.73 8.57
C ALA A 67 -1.29 0.09 8.47
N LEU A 68 -0.98 -0.87 9.34
CA LEU A 68 0.28 -1.61 9.31
C LEU A 68 0.44 -2.38 7.99
N ARG A 69 -0.62 -3.06 7.53
CA ARG A 69 -0.62 -3.77 6.26
C ARG A 69 -0.38 -2.82 5.09
N ARG A 70 -1.03 -1.66 5.09
CA ARG A 70 -0.80 -0.64 4.06
C ARG A 70 0.66 -0.19 4.02
N ALA A 71 1.24 0.14 5.18
CA ALA A 71 2.64 0.57 5.26
C ALA A 71 3.61 -0.48 4.66
N ARG A 72 3.41 -1.77 4.99
CA ARG A 72 4.22 -2.88 4.45
C ARG A 72 4.06 -3.05 2.94
N LEU A 73 2.84 -2.89 2.41
CA LEU A 73 2.60 -2.96 0.97
C LEU A 73 3.27 -1.78 0.25
N GLU A 74 3.22 -0.58 0.81
CA GLU A 74 3.90 0.59 0.25
C GLU A 74 5.43 0.44 0.29
N GLU A 75 5.99 -0.11 1.36
CA GLU A 75 7.42 -0.44 1.45
C GLU A 75 7.82 -1.47 0.38
N SER A 76 7.05 -2.54 0.22
CA SER A 76 7.29 -3.53 -0.83
C SER A 76 7.22 -2.90 -2.21
N ARG A 77 6.28 -1.98 -2.47
CA ARG A 77 6.19 -1.26 -3.74
C ARG A 77 7.44 -0.44 -4.02
N ARG A 78 7.96 0.29 -3.03
CA ARG A 78 9.19 1.07 -3.16
C ARG A 78 10.38 0.18 -3.48
N LEU A 79 10.49 -0.98 -2.81
CA LEU A 79 11.55 -1.95 -3.06
C LEU A 79 11.48 -2.50 -4.50
N TRP A 80 10.29 -2.89 -4.97
CA TRP A 80 10.11 -3.36 -6.34
C TRP A 80 10.45 -2.28 -7.37
N LYS A 81 10.07 -1.03 -7.12
CA LYS A 81 10.44 0.11 -7.97
C LYS A 81 11.96 0.28 -8.04
N PHE A 82 12.64 0.21 -6.88
CA PHE A 82 14.09 0.29 -6.81
C PHE A 82 14.78 -0.83 -7.62
N PHE A 83 14.32 -2.08 -7.50
CA PHE A 83 14.89 -3.16 -8.32
C PHE A 83 14.64 -2.97 -9.81
N TRP A 84 13.49 -2.44 -10.18
CA TRP A 84 13.19 -2.14 -11.58
C TRP A 84 14.11 -1.04 -12.12
N GLU A 85 14.29 0.05 -11.38
CA GLU A 85 15.22 1.15 -11.73
C GLU A 85 16.68 0.64 -11.81
N MET A 86 17.10 -0.21 -10.88
CA MET A 86 18.43 -0.82 -10.91
C MET A 86 18.62 -1.71 -12.14
N ALA A 87 17.62 -2.51 -12.51
CA ALA A 87 17.69 -3.37 -13.69
C ALA A 87 17.71 -2.55 -15.00
N GLU A 88 17.02 -1.42 -15.04
CA GLU A 88 17.09 -0.46 -16.14
C GLU A 88 18.50 0.14 -16.26
N GLU A 89 19.08 0.58 -15.15
CA GLU A 89 20.44 1.14 -15.11
C GLU A 89 21.49 0.09 -15.51
N GLU A 90 21.39 -1.15 -15.01
CA GLU A 90 22.26 -2.24 -15.45
C GLU A 90 22.13 -2.52 -16.95
N GLY A 91 20.91 -2.45 -17.49
CA GLY A 91 20.66 -2.59 -18.92
C GLY A 91 21.33 -1.49 -19.73
N TRP A 92 21.22 -0.24 -19.27
CA TRP A 92 21.88 0.90 -19.88
C TRP A 92 23.41 0.78 -19.85
N ILE A 93 23.99 0.35 -18.73
CA ILE A 93 25.43 0.10 -18.61
C ILE A 93 25.87 -0.98 -19.59
N ARG A 94 25.17 -2.13 -19.64
CA ARG A 94 25.49 -3.22 -20.58
C ARG A 94 25.40 -2.76 -22.03
N GLU A 95 24.41 -1.92 -22.37
CA GLU A 95 24.30 -1.34 -23.71
C GLU A 95 25.51 -0.45 -24.04
N LYS A 96 25.94 0.40 -23.10
CA LYS A 96 27.14 1.24 -23.28
C LYS A 96 28.42 0.41 -23.35
N GLU A 97 28.57 -0.63 -22.55
CA GLU A 97 29.68 -1.59 -22.63
C GLU A 97 29.70 -2.33 -23.96
N GLN A 98 28.54 -2.72 -24.50
CA GLN A 98 28.44 -3.34 -25.81
C GLN A 98 28.86 -2.38 -26.94
N ILE A 99 28.50 -1.10 -26.83
CA ILE A 99 28.93 -0.06 -27.79
C ILE A 99 30.46 0.13 -27.71
N LEU A 100 31.03 0.19 -26.50
CA LEU A 100 32.46 0.42 -26.27
C LEU A 100 33.34 -0.80 -26.63
N SER A 101 32.81 -2.01 -26.46
CA SER A 101 33.49 -3.26 -26.85
C SER A 101 33.32 -3.63 -28.32
N SER A 102 32.48 -2.90 -29.05
CA SER A 102 32.42 -3.04 -30.50
C SER A 102 33.68 -2.43 -31.14
N ASP A 103 34.63 -3.28 -31.51
CA ASP A 103 35.84 -2.97 -32.29
C ASP A 103 35.50 -2.60 -33.76
N ASP A 104 34.41 -1.87 -34.00
CA ASP A 104 34.10 -1.32 -35.32
C ASP A 104 34.93 -0.05 -35.55
N TYR A 105 36.25 -0.21 -35.54
CA TYR A 105 37.18 0.78 -36.06
C TYR A 105 36.95 0.86 -37.57
N GLY A 106 35.98 1.71 -37.94
CA GLY A 106 35.52 1.89 -39.31
C GLY A 106 36.70 1.98 -40.26
N LYS A 107 36.71 1.12 -41.28
CA LYS A 107 37.75 1.10 -42.31
C LYS A 107 37.70 2.34 -43.22
N ASP A 108 36.60 3.09 -43.19
CA ASP A 108 36.38 4.30 -43.99
C ASP A 108 35.98 5.51 -43.14
N LEU A 109 36.44 6.69 -43.58
CA LEU A 109 36.20 8.00 -42.96
C LEU A 109 34.70 8.27 -42.67
N THR A 110 33.82 7.82 -43.57
CA THR A 110 32.37 7.95 -43.46
C THR A 110 31.78 7.14 -42.29
N SER A 111 32.34 5.96 -42.03
CA SER A 111 31.93 5.09 -40.91
C SER A 111 32.37 5.68 -39.57
N ILE A 112 33.56 6.29 -39.53
CA ILE A 112 34.09 6.99 -38.36
C ILE A 112 33.24 8.23 -38.03
N VAL A 113 32.85 9.04 -39.02
CA VAL A 113 31.98 10.21 -38.81
C VAL A 113 30.60 9.80 -38.27
N ARG A 114 30.05 8.67 -38.74
CA ARG A 114 28.78 8.12 -38.25
C ARG A 114 28.89 7.59 -36.82
N LEU A 115 30.00 6.92 -36.48
CA LEU A 115 30.29 6.47 -35.11
C LEU A 115 30.47 7.66 -34.15
N LEU A 116 31.17 8.71 -34.58
CA LEU A 116 31.37 9.92 -33.79
C LEU A 116 30.05 10.65 -33.50
N SER A 117 29.13 10.67 -34.47
CA SER A 117 27.80 11.27 -34.28
C SER A 117 26.92 10.45 -33.34
N LYS A 118 27.04 9.11 -33.32
CA LYS A 118 26.35 8.25 -32.36
C LYS A 118 26.92 8.35 -30.94
N HIS A 119 28.21 8.67 -30.81
CA HIS A 119 28.88 8.76 -29.51
C HIS A 119 28.65 10.12 -28.81
N LYS A 120 28.19 11.15 -29.54
CA LYS A 120 27.87 12.48 -29.00
C LYS A 120 26.41 12.65 -28.57
N ALA A 121 25.53 11.71 -28.89
CA ALA A 121 24.13 11.69 -28.51
C ALA A 121 23.90 10.68 -27.37
#